data_AF-A0AA37PKI8-F1
#
_entry.id   AF-A0AA37PKI8-F1
#
_cell.length_a   1.000
_cell.length_b   1.000
_cell.length_c   1.000
_cell.angle_alpha   90.00
_cell.angle_beta   90.00
_cell.angle_gamma   90.00
#
_symmetry.space_group_name_H-M   'P 1'
#
loop_
_entity.id
_entity.type
_entity.pdbx_description
1 polymer ?
#
loop_
_entity_poly.entity_id
_entity_poly.type
_entity_poly.pdbx_seq_one_letter_code
_entity_poly.pdbx_strand_id
1 'polypeptide(L)'
;MQNHEYVTYEEFGRRFFEVAVTPERVAAAFAEIAGSEFAMEPIAQGPGGIAKVSANVKIQEPRVTRRLGDSITFVIHIPLSIDLLLDLRLDKQQFVVSGDIALRATARAADPLVLIVDVAKPRPSDITVNVSSKSFRGEILRILAGVDGEIRRFIAQYVADEIDAPQSQAAQIIDVQEKLNEAWP
;
A
#
# COMPACT_ATOMS: atom_id res chain seq x y z
N MET A 1 -13.56 -34.69 34.83
CA MET A 1 -12.28 -34.52 34.13
C MET A 1 -12.58 -33.81 32.82
N GLN A 2 -12.05 -32.62 32.59
CA GLN A 2 -12.22 -31.97 31.29
C GLN A 2 -11.42 -32.78 30.26
N ASN A 3 -12.12 -33.45 29.35
CA ASN A 3 -11.51 -34.13 28.21
C ASN A 3 -10.95 -33.06 27.28
N HIS A 4 -9.65 -32.83 27.34
CA HIS A 4 -8.97 -32.00 26.38
C HIS A 4 -8.68 -32.83 25.13
N GLU A 5 -9.00 -32.28 23.96
CA GLU A 5 -8.60 -32.85 22.68
C GLU A 5 -7.19 -32.35 22.36
N TYR A 6 -6.24 -33.28 22.23
CA TYR A 6 -4.85 -32.96 21.88
C TYR A 6 -4.72 -32.79 20.37
N VAL A 7 -3.97 -31.78 19.92
CA VAL A 7 -3.68 -31.50 18.51
C VAL A 7 -2.17 -31.58 18.25
N THR A 8 -1.78 -31.70 16.97
CA THR A 8 -0.36 -31.64 16.59
C THR A 8 0.19 -30.22 16.76
N TYR A 9 1.52 -30.09 16.87
CA TYR A 9 2.17 -28.78 16.91
C TYR A 9 1.92 -27.95 15.65
N GLU A 10 1.82 -28.60 14.50
CA GLU A 10 1.49 -27.95 13.23
C GLU A 10 0.08 -27.34 13.25
N GLU A 11 -0.92 -28.11 13.69
CA GLU A 11 -2.30 -27.63 13.80
C GLU A 11 -2.43 -26.51 14.83
N PHE A 12 -1.73 -26.63 15.97
CA PHE A 12 -1.64 -25.58 16.97
C PHE A 12 -1.04 -24.30 16.38
N GLY A 13 0.10 -24.41 15.68
CA GLY A 13 0.77 -23.28 15.03
C GLY A 13 -0.12 -22.59 14.00
N ARG A 14 -0.85 -23.37 13.18
CA ARG A 14 -1.80 -22.82 12.21
C ARG A 14 -2.91 -22.02 12.89
N ARG A 15 -3.55 -22.58 13.93
CA ARG A 15 -4.57 -21.87 14.71
C ARG A 15 -4.01 -20.61 15.38
N PHE A 16 -2.78 -20.68 15.90
CA PHE A 16 -2.10 -19.53 16.47
C PHE A 16 -1.95 -18.41 15.42
N PHE A 17 -1.48 -18.70 14.21
CA PHE A 17 -1.35 -17.71 13.13
C PHE A 17 -2.70 -17.09 12.74
N GLU A 18 -3.78 -17.88 12.70
CA GLU A 18 -5.12 -17.36 12.40
C GLU A 18 -5.64 -16.36 13.45
N VAL A 19 -5.23 -16.51 14.70
CA VAL A 19 -5.57 -15.59 15.79
C VAL A 19 -4.60 -14.41 15.85
N ALA A 20 -3.31 -14.66 15.66
CA ALA A 20 -2.26 -13.67 15.81
C ALA A 20 -2.22 -12.66 14.65
N VAL A 21 -2.54 -13.08 13.41
CA VAL A 21 -2.45 -12.22 12.22
C VAL A 21 -3.83 -11.80 11.75
N THR A 22 -4.30 -10.68 12.30
CA THR A 22 -5.62 -10.12 11.98
C THR A 22 -5.53 -9.00 10.95
N PRO A 23 -6.59 -8.73 10.17
CA PRO A 23 -6.63 -7.60 9.25
C PRO A 23 -6.32 -6.26 9.93
N GLU A 24 -6.76 -6.06 11.17
CA GLU A 24 -6.60 -4.81 11.92
C GLU A 24 -5.14 -4.56 12.28
N ARG A 25 -4.40 -5.60 12.66
CA ARG A 25 -2.97 -5.51 12.93
C ARG A 25 -2.18 -5.17 11.67
N VAL A 26 -2.53 -5.82 10.55
CA VAL A 26 -1.93 -5.49 9.25
C VAL A 26 -2.27 -4.06 8.85
N ALA A 27 -3.53 -3.63 8.96
CA ALA A 27 -3.94 -2.26 8.67
C ALA A 27 -3.21 -1.21 9.53
N ALA A 28 -3.01 -1.50 10.81
CA ALA A 28 -2.28 -0.65 11.73
C ALA A 28 -0.80 -0.47 11.33
N ALA A 29 -0.14 -1.53 10.82
CA ALA A 29 1.22 -1.42 10.30
C ALA A 29 1.32 -0.51 9.07
N PHE A 30 0.23 -0.36 8.29
CA PHE A 30 0.14 0.59 7.17
C PHE A 30 -0.41 1.96 7.58
N ALA A 31 -0.86 2.14 8.82
CA ALA A 31 -1.44 3.40 9.28
C ALA A 31 -0.40 4.52 9.34
N GLU A 32 0.88 4.21 9.55
CA GLU A 32 1.96 5.22 9.48
C GLU A 32 2.16 5.77 8.05
N ILE A 33 1.88 4.95 7.03
CA ILE A 33 1.89 5.37 5.63
C ILE A 33 0.63 6.19 5.30
N ALA A 34 -0.49 5.85 5.95
CA ALA A 34 -1.76 6.54 5.76
C ALA A 34 -1.70 7.98 6.28
N GLY A 35 -2.26 8.93 5.52
CA GLY A 35 -2.22 10.35 5.86
C GLY A 35 -0.93 11.06 5.44
N SER A 36 0.07 10.32 4.93
CA SER A 36 1.21 10.93 4.25
C SER A 36 0.78 11.59 2.93
N GLU A 37 1.51 12.65 2.59
CA GLU A 37 1.32 13.42 1.37
C GLU A 37 2.68 13.67 0.74
N PHE A 38 2.76 13.52 -0.58
CA PHE A 38 4.01 13.69 -1.30
C PHE A 38 3.76 14.30 -2.68
N ALA A 39 4.71 15.11 -3.13
CA ALA A 39 4.62 15.84 -4.37
C ALA A 39 5.53 15.25 -5.45
N MET A 40 4.99 15.14 -6.66
CA MET A 40 5.74 14.86 -7.87
C MET A 40 6.18 16.20 -8.49
N GLU A 41 7.48 16.32 -8.76
CA GLU A 41 8.04 17.48 -9.45
C GLU A 41 7.43 17.68 -10.85
N PRO A 42 7.36 18.92 -11.39
CA PRO A 42 6.72 19.19 -12.66
C PRO A 42 7.38 18.46 -13.84
N ILE A 43 6.59 17.69 -14.60
CA ILE A 43 7.04 16.94 -15.78
C ILE A 43 6.53 17.62 -17.05
N ALA A 44 7.45 17.90 -17.98
CA ALA A 44 7.11 18.47 -19.28
C ALA A 44 6.42 17.44 -20.18
N GLN A 45 5.31 17.82 -20.81
CA GLN A 45 4.49 16.96 -21.65
C GLN A 45 4.00 17.66 -22.92
N GLY A 46 3.70 16.85 -23.94
CA GLY A 46 3.28 17.30 -25.26
C GLY A 46 4.43 17.83 -26.15
N PRO A 47 4.15 18.08 -27.44
CA PRO A 47 5.17 18.57 -28.38
C PRO A 47 5.82 19.87 -27.90
N GLY A 48 7.15 19.89 -27.80
CA GLY A 48 7.91 21.08 -27.36
C GLY A 48 7.76 21.44 -25.87
N GLY A 49 7.23 20.54 -25.03
CA GLY A 49 7.06 20.80 -23.59
C GLY A 49 6.09 21.95 -23.32
N ILE A 50 4.99 21.99 -24.08
CA ILE A 50 3.95 23.02 -23.96
C ILE A 50 3.13 22.87 -22.68
N ALA A 51 3.10 21.68 -22.09
CA ALA A 51 2.46 21.40 -20.81
C ALA A 51 3.50 21.04 -19.76
N LYS A 52 3.27 21.43 -18.50
CA LYS A 52 3.91 20.85 -17.32
C LYS A 52 2.86 20.27 -16.40
N VAL A 53 3.10 19.07 -15.89
CA VAL A 53 2.17 18.41 -14.96
C VAL A 53 2.86 18.15 -13.64
N SER A 54 2.26 18.63 -12.57
CA SER A 54 2.66 18.33 -11.19
C SER A 54 1.53 17.58 -10.51
N ALA A 55 1.86 16.76 -9.52
CA ALA A 55 0.87 16.01 -8.76
C ALA A 55 1.19 16.11 -7.28
N ASN A 56 0.17 16.28 -6.46
CA ASN A 56 0.27 16.10 -5.03
C ASN A 56 -0.61 14.91 -4.64
N VAL A 57 -0.02 13.90 -4.02
CA VAL A 57 -0.66 12.61 -3.76
C VAL A 57 -0.88 12.47 -2.26
N LYS A 58 -2.13 12.30 -1.86
CA LYS A 58 -2.54 12.02 -0.50
C LYS A 58 -2.95 10.56 -0.36
N ILE A 59 -2.28 9.85 0.55
CA ILE A 59 -2.59 8.47 0.90
C ILE A 59 -3.70 8.42 1.94
N GLN A 60 -4.77 7.67 1.68
CA GLN A 60 -5.89 7.51 2.60
C GLN A 60 -5.78 6.21 3.41
N GLU A 61 -6.73 5.98 4.32
CA GLU A 61 -6.73 4.80 5.17
C GLU A 61 -6.84 3.49 4.35
N PRO A 62 -5.98 2.50 4.63
CA PRO A 62 -5.98 1.22 3.93
C PRO A 62 -7.16 0.35 4.34
N ARG A 63 -7.66 -0.43 3.38
CA ARG A 63 -8.67 -1.48 3.58
C ARG A 63 -8.01 -2.84 3.40
N VAL A 64 -8.04 -3.66 4.44
CA VAL A 64 -7.35 -4.96 4.45
C VAL A 64 -8.36 -6.10 4.48
N THR A 65 -8.22 -7.04 3.55
CA THR A 65 -8.98 -8.29 3.53
C THR A 65 -8.04 -9.47 3.68
N ARG A 66 -8.31 -10.33 4.67
CA ARG A 66 -7.55 -11.57 4.90
C ARG A 66 -8.14 -12.73 4.08
N ARG A 67 -7.26 -13.60 3.59
CA ARG A 67 -7.58 -14.86 2.93
C ARG A 67 -6.85 -15.99 3.66
N LEU A 68 -7.61 -17.02 4.03
CA LEU A 68 -7.10 -18.24 4.65
C LEU A 68 -6.89 -19.31 3.57
N GLY A 69 -5.80 -20.05 3.67
CA GLY A 69 -5.41 -21.12 2.76
C GLY A 69 -4.21 -21.87 3.34
N ASP A 70 -3.30 -22.32 2.47
CA ASP A 70 -2.01 -22.90 2.87
C ASP A 70 -1.12 -21.86 3.56
N SER A 71 -1.34 -20.58 3.26
CA SER A 71 -0.75 -19.43 3.96
C SER A 71 -1.82 -18.38 4.22
N ILE A 72 -1.64 -17.61 5.30
CA ILE A 72 -2.51 -16.45 5.56
C ILE A 72 -2.01 -15.30 4.70
N THR A 73 -2.85 -14.84 3.79
CA THR A 73 -2.53 -13.74 2.86
C THR A 73 -3.49 -12.58 3.05
N PHE A 74 -3.04 -11.39 2.65
CA PHE A 74 -3.77 -10.15 2.76
C PHE A 74 -3.82 -9.46 1.40
N VAL A 75 -5.00 -8.98 1.05
CA VAL A 75 -5.21 -8.03 -0.05
C VAL A 75 -5.47 -6.68 0.59
N ILE A 76 -4.65 -5.69 0.25
CA ILE A 76 -4.66 -4.38 0.86
C ILE A 76 -4.96 -3.37 -0.24
N HIS A 77 -6.02 -2.59 -0.07
CA HIS A 77 -6.40 -1.50 -0.97
C HIS A 77 -6.18 -0.16 -0.27
N ILE A 78 -5.37 0.71 -0.85
CA ILE A 78 -5.05 2.02 -0.30
C ILE A 78 -5.58 3.11 -1.25
N PRO A 79 -6.70 3.76 -0.92
CA PRO A 79 -7.25 4.81 -1.76
C PRO A 79 -6.33 6.04 -1.79
N LEU A 80 -6.28 6.71 -2.94
CA LEU A 80 -5.47 7.90 -3.16
C LEU A 80 -6.36 9.08 -3.59
N SER A 81 -6.05 10.26 -3.09
CA SER A 81 -6.49 11.53 -3.67
C SER A 81 -5.30 12.18 -4.35
N ILE A 82 -5.43 12.59 -5.61
CA ILE A 82 -4.33 13.14 -6.40
C ILE A 82 -4.75 14.49 -6.95
N ASP A 83 -4.11 15.55 -6.44
CA ASP A 83 -4.29 16.92 -6.92
C ASP A 83 -3.30 17.17 -8.05
N LEU A 84 -3.82 17.27 -9.27
CA LEU A 84 -3.05 17.50 -10.48
C LEU A 84 -3.06 18.99 -10.84
N LEU A 85 -1.89 19.54 -11.09
CA LEU A 85 -1.71 20.87 -11.67
C LEU A 85 -1.16 20.74 -13.08
N LEU A 86 -1.96 21.16 -14.07
CA LEU A 86 -1.58 21.25 -15.47
C LEU A 86 -1.29 22.71 -15.82
N ASP A 87 -0.04 23.01 -16.16
CA ASP A 87 0.41 24.34 -16.62
C ASP A 87 0.64 24.31 -18.13
N LEU A 88 -0.19 25.04 -18.88
CA LEU A 88 -0.15 25.19 -20.34
C LEU A 88 0.54 26.50 -20.77
N ARG A 89 1.37 27.09 -19.90
CA ARG A 89 2.02 28.41 -20.01
C ARG A 89 1.06 29.60 -19.94
N LEU A 90 0.02 29.59 -20.77
CA LEU A 90 -1.01 30.64 -20.83
C LEU A 90 -2.15 30.42 -19.84
N ASP A 91 -2.34 29.17 -19.41
CA ASP A 91 -3.41 28.77 -18.51
C ASP A 91 -2.91 27.70 -17.53
N LYS A 92 -3.43 27.73 -16.30
CA LYS A 92 -3.15 26.74 -15.26
C LYS A 92 -4.46 26.13 -14.79
N GLN A 93 -4.53 24.81 -14.86
CA GLN A 93 -5.74 24.05 -14.53
C GLN A 93 -5.45 23.07 -13.42
N GLN A 94 -6.36 23.00 -12.45
CA GLN A 94 -6.28 22.07 -11.32
C GLN A 94 -7.37 21.02 -11.43
N PHE A 95 -7.01 19.80 -11.08
CA PHE A 95 -7.92 18.66 -11.12
C PHE A 95 -7.69 17.77 -9.94
N VAL A 96 -8.76 17.21 -9.40
CA VAL A 96 -8.69 16.15 -8.40
C VAL A 96 -9.05 14.85 -9.08
N VAL A 97 -8.16 13.87 -9.01
CA VAL A 97 -8.41 12.51 -9.50
C VAL A 97 -8.23 11.51 -8.35
N SER A 98 -8.97 10.41 -8.43
CA SER A 98 -8.84 9.32 -7.45
C SER A 98 -7.86 8.28 -7.95
N GLY A 99 -7.24 7.55 -7.03
CA GLY A 99 -6.44 6.38 -7.33
C GLY A 99 -6.61 5.29 -6.29
N ASP A 100 -5.98 4.14 -6.53
CA ASP A 100 -5.93 3.02 -5.60
C ASP A 100 -4.60 2.28 -5.75
N ILE A 101 -4.03 1.85 -4.63
CA ILE A 101 -2.87 0.95 -4.56
C ILE A 101 -3.38 -0.42 -4.14
N ALA A 102 -3.09 -1.45 -4.94
CA ALA A 102 -3.37 -2.83 -4.61
C ALA A 102 -2.10 -3.55 -4.14
N LEU A 103 -1.92 -3.70 -2.82
CA LEU A 103 -0.81 -4.44 -2.22
C LEU A 103 -1.24 -5.86 -1.81
N ARG A 104 -0.23 -6.71 -1.67
CA ARG A 104 -0.37 -8.08 -1.16
C ARG A 104 0.62 -8.29 -0.03
N ALA A 105 0.18 -8.94 1.03
CA ALA A 105 1.07 -9.40 2.09
C ALA A 105 0.83 -10.86 2.44
N THR A 106 1.84 -11.53 2.98
CA THR A 106 1.78 -12.91 3.41
C THR A 106 2.33 -13.03 4.83
N ALA A 107 1.56 -13.64 5.73
CA ALA A 107 2.09 -14.00 7.04
C ALA A 107 3.04 -15.18 6.92
N ARG A 108 4.24 -15.04 7.47
CA ARG A 108 5.28 -16.07 7.46
C ARG A 108 5.77 -16.33 8.88
N ALA A 109 6.03 -17.59 9.18
CA ALA A 109 6.85 -17.98 10.32
C ALA A 109 8.33 -17.94 9.92
N ALA A 110 9.18 -17.43 10.80
CA ALA A 110 10.62 -17.37 10.63
C ALA A 110 11.34 -17.82 11.92
N ASP A 111 12.55 -18.35 11.76
CA ASP A 111 13.42 -18.75 12.89
C ASP A 111 13.87 -17.52 13.70
N PRO A 112 13.95 -17.60 15.04
CA PRO A 112 13.63 -18.77 15.88
C PRO A 112 12.13 -18.94 16.19
N LEU A 113 11.37 -17.86 16.38
CA LEU A 113 9.92 -17.85 16.60
C LEU A 113 9.35 -16.46 16.25
N VAL A 114 9.62 -16.03 15.02
CA VAL A 114 9.24 -14.70 14.54
C VAL A 114 8.07 -14.82 13.57
N LEU A 115 7.09 -13.94 13.73
CA LEU A 115 6.01 -13.78 12.77
C LEU A 115 6.29 -12.54 11.93
N ILE A 116 6.33 -12.72 10.60
CA ILE A 116 6.60 -11.65 9.65
C ILE A 116 5.38 -11.47 8.74
N VAL A 117 4.89 -10.23 8.62
CA VAL A 117 3.94 -9.85 7.57
C VAL A 117 4.76 -9.37 6.37
N ASP A 118 5.10 -10.30 5.49
CA ASP A 118 5.90 -10.03 4.29
C ASP A 118 5.06 -9.29 3.24
N VAL A 119 5.33 -8.00 3.05
CA VAL A 119 4.61 -7.12 2.13
C VAL A 119 5.33 -7.07 0.78
N ALA A 120 4.63 -7.45 -0.28
CA ALA A 120 5.15 -7.33 -1.64
C ALA A 120 5.23 -5.86 -2.06
N LYS A 121 6.41 -5.44 -2.55
CA LYS A 121 6.60 -4.09 -3.10
C LYS A 121 5.67 -3.87 -4.30
N PRO A 122 4.99 -2.72 -4.38
CA PRO A 122 4.12 -2.44 -5.51
C PRO A 122 4.93 -2.25 -6.79
N ARG A 123 4.33 -2.67 -7.90
CA ARG A 123 4.75 -2.27 -9.25
C ARG A 123 3.82 -1.17 -9.75
N PRO A 124 4.21 -0.42 -10.79
CA PRO A 124 3.31 0.57 -11.40
C PRO A 124 1.97 -0.02 -11.86
N SER A 125 1.94 -1.31 -12.23
CA SER A 125 0.71 -2.03 -12.60
C SER A 125 -0.25 -2.25 -11.44
N ASP A 126 0.24 -2.16 -10.21
CA ASP A 126 -0.54 -2.34 -8.99
C ASP A 126 -1.17 -1.01 -8.51
N ILE A 127 -0.88 0.09 -9.23
CA ILE A 127 -1.44 1.43 -9.01
C ILE A 127 -2.47 1.72 -10.09
N THR A 128 -3.66 2.17 -9.70
CA THR A 128 -4.68 2.69 -10.62
C THR A 128 -4.89 4.18 -10.40
N VAL A 129 -4.95 4.95 -11.48
CA VAL A 129 -5.35 6.37 -11.45
C VAL A 129 -6.60 6.52 -12.32
N ASN A 130 -7.64 7.08 -11.74
CA ASN A 130 -8.95 7.22 -12.37
C ASN A 130 -9.17 8.67 -12.81
N VAL A 131 -8.92 8.92 -14.10
CA VAL A 131 -9.17 10.22 -14.74
C VAL A 131 -10.57 10.19 -15.38
N SER A 132 -11.56 10.86 -14.76
CA SER A 132 -12.94 10.91 -15.27
C SER A 132 -13.05 11.79 -16.52
N SER A 133 -13.50 11.23 -17.65
CA SER A 133 -13.65 11.96 -18.93
C SER A 133 -14.64 13.12 -18.88
N LYS A 134 -15.60 13.12 -17.94
CA LYS A 134 -16.56 14.22 -17.77
C LYS A 134 -15.90 15.53 -17.34
N SER A 135 -14.72 15.43 -16.74
CA SER A 135 -14.02 16.57 -16.14
C SER A 135 -13.00 17.21 -17.08
N PHE A 136 -12.70 16.60 -18.24
CA PHE A 136 -11.60 17.02 -19.10
C PHE A 136 -11.99 17.14 -20.57
N ARG A 137 -11.42 18.13 -21.24
CA ARG A 137 -11.47 18.24 -22.70
C ARG A 137 -10.55 17.18 -23.33
N GLY A 138 -10.88 16.72 -24.54
CA GLY A 138 -10.18 15.61 -25.21
C GLY A 138 -8.66 15.80 -25.36
N GLU A 139 -8.20 17.03 -25.60
CA GLU A 139 -6.76 17.33 -25.70
C GLU A 139 -6.03 17.19 -24.35
N ILE A 140 -6.68 17.57 -23.25
CA ILE A 140 -6.14 17.43 -21.89
C ILE A 140 -6.06 15.95 -21.50
N LEU A 141 -7.06 15.14 -21.88
CA LEU A 141 -7.03 13.70 -21.64
C LEU A 141 -5.82 13.03 -22.27
N ARG A 142 -5.39 13.47 -23.46
CA ARG A 142 -4.18 12.92 -24.10
C ARG A 142 -2.90 13.28 -23.33
N ILE A 143 -2.80 14.50 -22.81
CA ILE A 143 -1.67 14.93 -21.98
C ILE A 143 -1.63 14.10 -20.70
N LEU A 144 -2.78 13.95 -20.02
CA LEU A 144 -2.88 13.19 -18.77
C LEU A 144 -2.65 11.68 -18.98
N ALA A 145 -3.09 11.11 -20.10
CA ALA A 145 -2.79 9.72 -20.43
C ALA A 145 -1.29 9.46 -20.59
N GLY A 146 -0.52 10.44 -21.06
CA GLY A 146 0.95 10.38 -21.10
C GLY A 146 1.61 10.49 -19.72
N VAL A 147 0.91 11.05 -18.73
CA VAL A 147 1.42 11.27 -17.36
C VAL A 147 1.00 10.16 -16.41
N ASP A 148 -0.13 9.50 -16.65
CA ASP A 148 -0.66 8.43 -15.81
C ASP A 148 0.39 7.36 -15.49
N GLY A 149 1.11 6.86 -16.51
CA GLY A 149 2.17 5.87 -16.29
C GLY A 149 3.30 6.37 -15.39
N GLU A 150 3.61 7.66 -15.46
CA GLU A 150 4.67 8.29 -14.67
C GLU A 150 4.21 8.55 -13.22
N ILE A 151 2.96 8.97 -13.02
CA ILE A 151 2.33 9.05 -11.70
C ILE A 151 2.36 7.67 -11.03
N ARG A 152 1.93 6.62 -11.74
CA ARG A 152 1.96 5.24 -11.21
C ARG A 152 3.36 4.80 -10.85
N ARG A 153 4.36 5.13 -11.68
CA ARG A 153 5.78 4.81 -11.42
C ARG A 153 6.29 5.50 -10.17
N PHE A 154 6.00 6.79 -10.02
CA PHE A 154 6.41 7.59 -8.89
C PHE A 154 5.76 7.12 -7.58
N ILE A 155 4.45 6.87 -7.59
CA ILE A 155 3.73 6.33 -6.42
C ILE A 155 4.27 4.95 -6.04
N ALA A 156 4.49 4.05 -7.01
CA ALA A 156 5.03 2.72 -6.72
C ALA A 156 6.41 2.79 -6.07
N GLN A 157 7.29 3.69 -6.54
CA GLN A 157 8.61 3.88 -5.95
C GLN A 157 8.50 4.44 -4.52
N TYR A 158 7.71 5.49 -4.32
CA TYR A 158 7.52 6.10 -3.00
C TYR A 158 7.02 5.06 -1.98
N VAL A 159 6.03 4.26 -2.35
CA VAL A 159 5.46 3.24 -1.46
C VAL A 159 6.46 2.10 -1.21
N ALA A 160 7.27 1.73 -2.20
CA ALA A 160 8.32 0.75 -2.02
C ALA A 160 9.39 1.24 -1.02
N ASP A 161 9.78 2.52 -1.11
CA ASP A 161 10.74 3.14 -0.19
C ASP A 161 10.17 3.22 1.23
N GLU A 162 8.88 3.54 1.37
CA GLU A 162 8.20 3.59 2.66
C GLU A 162 8.06 2.18 3.29
N ILE A 163 7.82 1.15 2.48
CA ILE A 163 7.82 -0.25 2.94
C ILE A 163 9.22 -0.66 3.45
N ASP A 164 10.29 -0.19 2.80
CA ASP A 164 11.68 -0.47 3.19
C ASP A 164 12.14 0.35 4.41
N ALA A 165 11.38 1.35 4.82
CA ALA A 165 11.78 2.21 5.93
C ALA A 165 11.90 1.41 7.25
N PRO A 166 12.90 1.69 8.11
CA PRO A 166 13.15 0.88 9.31
C PRO A 166 11.94 0.77 10.25
N GLN A 167 11.15 1.84 10.38
CA GLN A 167 9.93 1.84 11.19
C GLN A 167 8.86 0.89 10.62
N SER A 168 8.66 0.91 9.30
CA SER A 168 7.71 0.04 8.60
C SER A 168 8.12 -1.43 8.68
N GLN A 169 9.42 -1.70 8.58
CA GLN A 169 9.97 -3.06 8.73
C GLN A 169 9.78 -3.57 10.16
N ALA A 170 10.01 -2.74 11.17
CA ALA A 170 9.77 -3.11 12.57
C ALA A 170 8.29 -3.43 12.83
N ALA A 171 7.36 -2.67 12.25
CA ALA A 171 5.91 -2.91 12.38
C ALA A 171 5.43 -4.20 11.70
N GLN A 172 6.20 -4.74 10.74
CA GLN A 172 5.90 -6.00 10.05
C GLN A 172 6.35 -7.23 10.86
N ILE A 173 7.13 -7.06 11.93
CA ILE A 173 7.76 -8.12 12.70
C ILE A 173 7.09 -8.23 14.08
N ILE A 174 6.69 -9.45 14.44
CA ILE A 174 6.22 -9.79 15.79
C ILE A 174 7.15 -10.88 16.32
N ASP A 175 7.97 -10.52 17.31
CA ASP A 175 8.77 -11.49 18.06
C ASP A 175 7.85 -12.21 19.07
N VAL A 176 7.47 -13.45 18.74
CA VAL A 176 6.56 -14.24 19.58
C VAL A 176 7.28 -14.69 20.85
N GLN A 177 8.58 -14.98 20.77
CA GLN A 177 9.36 -15.43 21.91
C GLN A 177 9.48 -14.34 22.97
N GLU A 178 9.78 -13.11 22.56
CA GLU A 178 9.82 -11.96 23.46
C GLU A 178 8.47 -11.75 24.16
N LYS A 179 7.37 -11.77 23.38
CA LYS A 179 6.01 -11.61 23.93
C LYS A 179 5.61 -12.71 24.90
N LEU A 180 6.04 -13.95 24.64
CA LEU A 180 5.83 -15.07 25.54
C LEU A 180 6.60 -14.91 26.84
N ASN A 181 7.87 -14.50 26.78
CA ASN A 181 8.69 -14.26 27.98
C ASN A 181 8.14 -13.11 28.84
N GLU A 182 7.58 -12.07 28.21
CA GLU A 182 6.91 -10.97 28.93
C GLU A 182 5.63 -11.43 29.63
N ALA A 183 4.82 -12.25 28.95
CA ALA A 183 3.52 -12.71 29.46
C ALA A 183 3.64 -13.87 30.46
N TRP A 184 4.72 -14.65 30.37
CA TRP A 184 4.97 -15.85 31.16
C TRP A 184 6.43 -15.88 31.65
N PRO A 185 6.76 -15.03 32.64
CA PRO A 185 8.13 -14.90 33.16
C PRO A 185 8.63 -16.13 33.93
#